data_AF-A0A7W4PLV7-F1
#
_entry.id   AF-A0A7W4PLV7-F1
#
_cell.length_a   1.000
_cell.length_b   1.000
_cell.length_c   1.000
_cell.angle_alpha   90.00
_cell.angle_beta   90.00
_cell.angle_gamma   90.00
#
_symmetry.space_group_name_H-M   'P 1'
#
loop_
_entity.id
_entity.type
_entity.pdbx_description
1 polymer ?
#
loop_
_entity_poly.entity_id
_entity_poly.type
_entity_poly.pdbx_seq_one_letter_code
_entity_poly.pdbx_strand_id
1 'polypeptide(L)'
;MDVLLISDSIPFQNHEILPLEDESGVNGAIFYTDDTTLLKRLTDETMQRIGKNLKWGETGPLLLTRLLPGKENRPRLSRQDMFYPISHSDIYKVLLPEFRDECSEKCMNAITVHLFNNILVRLGYWKDVAPPMGSFLYEHLAACNALGYFAATYPEDVMRHVIENFRFRLNGKALGIKSIIKEVIPSVGRTYRTYYPKQV
;
A
#
# COMPACT_ATOMS: atom_id res chain seq x y z
N MET A 1 1.06 -3.17 11.23
CA MET A 1 2.21 -2.76 10.41
C MET A 1 1.69 -2.33 9.06
N ASP A 2 2.10 -1.16 8.56
CA ASP A 2 1.60 -0.59 7.30
C ASP A 2 2.71 -0.45 6.26
N VAL A 3 3.92 -0.08 6.66
CA VAL A 3 5.12 -0.06 5.82
C VAL A 3 6.21 -0.90 6.48
N LEU A 4 6.93 -1.69 5.68
CA LEU A 4 8.11 -2.44 6.08
C LEU A 4 9.35 -1.80 5.45
N LEU A 5 10.37 -1.51 6.24
CA LEU A 5 11.70 -1.15 5.75
C LEU A 5 12.48 -2.44 5.48
N ILE A 6 13.01 -2.59 4.28
CA ILE A 6 13.68 -3.82 3.80
C ILE A 6 15.14 -3.59 3.37
N SER A 7 15.60 -2.33 3.38
CA SER A 7 16.98 -1.96 3.09
C SER A 7 17.47 -0.92 4.08
N ASP A 8 18.73 -1.06 4.48
CA ASP A 8 19.47 -0.05 5.25
C ASP A 8 20.09 1.04 4.36
N SER A 9 19.86 0.96 3.04
CA SER A 9 20.31 2.00 2.11
C SER A 9 19.61 3.32 2.47
N ILE A 10 20.41 4.33 2.81
CA ILE A 10 19.95 5.67 3.17
C ILE A 10 19.86 6.48 1.88
N PRO A 11 18.67 6.71 1.29
CA PRO A 11 18.53 7.59 0.14
C PRO A 11 18.39 9.05 0.62
N PHE A 12 18.37 9.27 1.93
CA PHE A 12 17.95 10.49 2.61
C PHE A 12 18.97 11.64 2.56
N GLN A 13 20.00 11.57 1.72
CA GLN A 13 20.91 12.70 1.52
C GLN A 13 20.21 13.78 0.68
N ASN A 14 19.47 14.66 1.36
CA ASN A 14 18.95 15.94 0.85
C ASN A 14 18.00 15.87 -0.36
N HIS A 15 17.21 14.80 -0.48
CA HIS A 15 16.21 14.67 -1.55
C HIS A 15 14.81 14.46 -0.98
N GLU A 16 13.82 15.11 -1.59
CA GLU A 16 12.40 14.88 -1.28
C GLU A 16 12.06 13.40 -1.52
N ILE A 17 11.24 12.82 -0.63
CA ILE A 17 10.68 11.49 -0.79
C ILE A 17 9.19 11.65 -1.07
N LEU A 18 8.86 11.62 -2.36
CA LEU A 18 7.52 11.78 -2.88
C LEU A 18 7.24 10.61 -3.84
N PRO A 19 7.12 9.38 -3.33
CA PRO A 19 7.04 8.19 -4.16
C PRO A 19 5.67 8.08 -4.83
N LEU A 20 5.71 7.80 -6.13
CA LEU A 20 4.51 7.41 -6.89
C LEU A 20 4.04 6.04 -6.43
N GLU A 21 2.76 5.90 -6.09
CA GLU A 21 2.15 4.58 -5.80
C GLU A 21 1.96 3.78 -7.08
N ASP A 22 1.59 4.47 -8.15
CA ASP A 22 1.36 3.95 -9.49
C ASP A 22 1.59 5.07 -10.53
N GLU A 23 1.25 4.82 -11.80
CA GLU A 23 1.40 5.80 -12.90
C GLU A 23 0.57 7.08 -12.74
N SER A 24 -0.27 7.16 -11.71
CA SER A 24 -1.41 8.07 -11.63
C SER A 24 -1.51 8.82 -10.29
N GLY A 25 -0.90 8.32 -9.21
CA GLY A 25 -1.05 8.90 -7.89
C GLY A 25 0.18 8.81 -6.98
N VAL A 26 0.22 9.70 -6.00
CA VAL A 26 1.17 9.69 -4.89
C VAL A 26 0.49 9.14 -3.64
N ASN A 27 1.13 8.18 -2.98
CA ASN A 27 0.70 7.73 -1.66
C ASN A 27 1.34 8.60 -0.57
N GLY A 28 0.62 8.82 0.53
CA GLY A 28 1.12 9.58 1.69
C GLY A 28 1.76 8.74 2.80
N ALA A 29 1.81 7.41 2.67
CA ALA A 29 2.37 6.51 3.68
C ALA A 29 3.88 6.69 3.84
N ILE A 30 4.57 7.08 2.77
CA ILE A 30 5.98 7.43 2.76
C ILE A 30 6.07 8.82 2.14
N PHE A 31 6.48 9.80 2.93
CA PHE A 31 6.50 11.20 2.53
C PHE A 31 7.58 11.96 3.31
N TYR A 32 8.46 12.64 2.58
CA TYR A 32 9.42 13.60 3.13
C TYR A 32 9.59 14.76 2.16
N THR A 33 9.54 15.99 2.66
CA THR A 33 9.84 17.20 1.91
C THR A 33 10.32 18.28 2.88
N ASP A 34 11.29 19.08 2.44
CA ASP A 34 11.70 20.31 3.11
C ASP A 34 11.02 21.56 2.52
N ASP A 35 10.13 21.38 1.54
CA ASP A 35 9.35 22.45 0.91
C ASP A 35 8.26 22.94 1.89
N THR A 36 8.66 23.91 2.72
CA THR A 36 7.77 24.56 3.69
C THR A 36 6.54 25.21 3.05
N THR A 37 6.60 25.58 1.78
CA THR A 37 5.45 26.14 1.05
C THR A 37 4.44 25.05 0.73
N LEU A 38 4.90 23.89 0.25
CA LEU A 38 4.05 22.72 0.04
C LEU A 38 3.42 22.25 1.36
N LEU A 39 4.19 22.15 2.44
CA LEU A 39 3.70 21.75 3.77
C LEU A 39 2.62 22.71 4.30
N LYS A 40 2.83 24.02 4.14
CA LYS A 40 1.83 25.03 4.53
C LYS A 40 0.54 24.85 3.73
N ARG A 41 0.64 24.66 2.40
CA ARG A 41 -0.54 24.44 1.54
C ARG A 41 -1.30 23.16 1.90
N LEU A 42 -0.59 22.05 2.15
CA LEU A 42 -1.18 20.80 2.61
C LEU A 42 -1.94 20.99 3.93
N THR A 43 -1.33 21.70 4.87
CA THR A 43 -1.92 22.01 6.18
C THR A 43 -3.17 22.89 6.02
N ASP A 44 -3.07 24.01 5.31
CA ASP A 44 -4.19 24.95 5.12
C ASP A 44 -5.39 24.26 4.46
N GLU A 45 -5.16 23.48 3.41
CA GLU A 45 -6.19 22.70 2.71
C GLU A 45 -6.82 21.62 3.61
N THR A 46 -6.02 20.97 4.47
CA THR A 46 -6.53 19.98 5.42
C THR A 46 -7.35 20.64 6.53
N MET A 47 -6.91 21.80 7.04
CA MET A 47 -7.62 22.55 8.07
C MET A 47 -8.99 23.06 7.58
N GLN A 48 -9.10 23.48 6.31
CA GLN A 48 -10.37 23.87 5.69
C GLN A 48 -11.41 22.73 5.61
N ARG A 49 -10.97 21.49 5.83
CA ARG A 49 -11.80 20.27 5.78
C ARG A 49 -12.22 19.76 7.16
N ILE A 50 -11.71 20.35 8.25
CA ILE A 50 -12.14 20.00 9.62
C ILE A 50 -13.64 20.26 9.79
N GLY A 51 -14.33 19.33 10.44
CA GLY A 51 -15.77 19.41 10.70
C GLY A 51 -16.67 19.09 9.49
N LYS A 52 -16.09 18.71 8.34
CA LYS A 52 -16.83 18.28 7.15
C LYS A 52 -16.85 16.76 7.01
N ASN A 53 -17.84 16.23 6.31
CA ASN A 53 -17.86 14.82 5.92
C ASN A 53 -16.80 14.57 4.83
N LEU A 54 -15.73 13.87 5.18
CA LEU A 54 -14.63 13.57 4.27
C LEU A 54 -14.86 12.27 3.50
N LYS A 55 -14.56 12.31 2.21
CA LYS A 55 -14.39 11.09 1.41
C LYS A 55 -12.98 10.56 1.64
N TRP A 56 -12.84 9.24 1.50
CA TRP A 56 -11.55 8.57 1.58
C TRP A 56 -10.52 9.21 0.64
N GLY A 57 -9.34 9.52 1.19
CA GLY A 57 -8.20 10.10 0.47
C GLY A 57 -8.22 11.62 0.29
N GLU A 58 -9.30 12.33 0.65
CA GLU A 58 -9.44 13.79 0.41
C GLU A 58 -8.43 14.66 1.16
N THR A 59 -7.89 14.19 2.28
CA THR A 59 -6.81 14.85 3.05
C THR A 59 -5.48 14.11 2.95
N GLY A 60 -5.38 13.12 2.05
CA GLY A 60 -4.21 12.27 1.88
C GLY A 60 -3.84 12.13 0.40
N PRO A 61 -3.88 10.93 -0.20
CA PRO A 61 -3.44 10.71 -1.59
C PRO A 61 -4.05 11.64 -2.64
N LEU A 62 -5.35 11.96 -2.53
CA LEU A 62 -6.01 12.85 -3.50
C LEU A 62 -5.54 14.30 -3.35
N LEU A 63 -5.29 14.74 -2.11
CA LEU A 63 -4.74 16.06 -1.84
C LEU A 63 -3.30 16.16 -2.33
N LEU A 64 -2.48 15.17 -2.00
CA LEU A 64 -1.08 15.08 -2.43
C LEU A 64 -0.97 15.08 -3.95
N THR A 65 -1.72 14.21 -4.62
CA THR A 65 -1.73 14.11 -6.08
C THR A 65 -2.18 15.42 -6.75
N ARG A 66 -3.08 16.19 -6.12
CA ARG A 66 -3.54 17.49 -6.63
C ARG A 66 -2.54 18.62 -6.40
N LEU A 67 -1.87 18.64 -5.24
CA LEU A 67 -0.98 19.74 -4.85
C LEU A 67 0.45 19.56 -5.35
N LEU A 68 0.90 18.31 -5.49
CA LEU A 68 2.14 18.01 -6.17
C LEU A 68 1.96 18.26 -7.67
N PRO A 69 2.93 18.91 -8.32
CA PRO A 69 2.84 19.15 -9.75
C PRO A 69 2.67 17.81 -10.48
N GLY A 70 1.76 17.76 -11.45
CA GLY A 70 1.49 16.55 -12.24
C GLY A 70 2.72 16.05 -13.02
N LYS A 71 2.51 15.07 -13.90
CA LYS A 71 3.53 14.32 -14.69
C LYS A 71 4.63 15.16 -15.37
N GLU A 72 4.47 16.47 -15.48
CA GLU A 72 5.40 17.41 -16.11
C GLU A 72 6.53 17.90 -15.19
N ASN A 73 6.45 17.67 -13.88
CA ASN A 73 7.49 18.04 -12.91
C ASN A 73 8.04 16.82 -12.14
N ARG A 74 8.21 15.70 -12.86
CA ARG A 74 8.82 14.44 -12.40
C ARG A 74 10.17 14.52 -11.68
N PRO A 75 11.05 15.54 -11.84
CA PRO A 75 12.36 15.52 -11.17
C PRO A 75 12.30 15.45 -9.63
N ARG A 76 11.16 15.82 -9.02
CA ARG A 76 10.95 15.76 -7.57
C ARG A 76 10.34 14.44 -7.05
N LEU A 77 9.78 13.61 -7.94
CA LEU A 77 9.09 12.39 -7.52
C LEU A 77 10.06 11.22 -7.42
N SER A 78 9.96 10.48 -6.31
CA SER A 78 10.79 9.30 -6.09
C SER A 78 10.26 8.11 -6.88
N ARG A 79 11.15 7.20 -7.29
CA ARG A 79 10.78 6.05 -8.12
C ARG A 79 9.84 5.11 -7.35
N GLN A 80 8.76 4.70 -8.00
CA GLN A 80 7.78 3.76 -7.44
C GLN A 80 8.44 2.44 -7.01
N ASP A 81 9.30 1.86 -7.84
CA ASP A 81 9.92 0.55 -7.59
C ASP A 81 10.82 0.53 -6.35
N MET A 82 11.33 1.69 -5.92
CA MET A 82 12.11 1.81 -4.70
C MET A 82 11.26 1.80 -3.42
N PHE A 83 9.99 2.22 -3.48
CA PHE A 83 9.16 2.39 -2.28
C PHE A 83 7.92 1.50 -2.25
N TYR A 84 7.40 1.15 -3.43
CA TYR A 84 6.20 0.35 -3.65
C TYR A 84 6.44 -0.72 -4.73
N PRO A 85 7.43 -1.63 -4.54
CA PRO A 85 7.78 -2.67 -5.52
C PRO A 85 6.67 -3.71 -5.72
N ILE A 86 5.79 -3.87 -4.73
CA ILE A 86 4.67 -4.82 -4.75
C ILE A 86 3.37 -4.02 -4.79
N SER A 87 2.58 -4.24 -5.83
CA SER A 87 1.28 -3.58 -5.99
C SER A 87 0.26 -4.10 -4.98
N HIS A 88 -0.77 -3.29 -4.73
CA HIS A 88 -1.90 -3.67 -3.88
C HIS A 88 -2.62 -4.95 -4.34
N SER A 89 -2.60 -5.27 -5.64
CA SER A 89 -3.22 -6.49 -6.18
C SER A 89 -2.43 -7.75 -5.83
N ASP A 90 -1.12 -7.62 -5.67
CA ASP A 90 -0.19 -8.72 -5.39
C ASP A 90 0.20 -8.81 -3.91
N ILE A 91 -0.27 -7.91 -3.06
CA ILE A 91 0.23 -7.82 -1.67
C ILE A 91 0.06 -9.12 -0.88
N TYR A 92 -0.96 -9.92 -1.17
CA TYR A 92 -1.16 -11.22 -0.50
C TYR A 92 0.02 -12.18 -0.68
N LYS A 93 0.82 -12.01 -1.75
CA LYS A 93 1.98 -12.85 -2.04
C LYS A 93 3.07 -12.76 -0.96
N VAL A 94 3.18 -11.63 -0.26
CA VAL A 94 4.19 -11.47 0.81
C VAL A 94 3.94 -12.40 2.00
N LEU A 95 2.72 -12.94 2.12
CA LEU A 95 2.27 -13.83 3.19
C LEU A 95 2.42 -15.32 2.84
N LEU A 96 2.85 -15.66 1.63
CA LEU A 96 2.86 -17.03 1.13
C LEU A 96 4.28 -17.49 0.79
N PRO A 97 4.74 -18.64 1.33
CA PRO A 97 6.09 -19.15 1.07
C PRO A 97 6.38 -19.37 -0.42
N GLU A 98 5.41 -19.85 -1.21
CA GLU A 98 5.63 -20.12 -2.64
C GLU A 98 5.91 -18.87 -3.48
N PHE A 99 5.60 -17.67 -2.99
CA PHE A 99 5.88 -16.40 -3.68
C PHE A 99 7.06 -15.64 -3.06
N ARG A 100 7.78 -16.24 -2.12
CA ARG A 100 8.92 -15.63 -1.44
C ARG A 100 9.94 -15.09 -2.44
N ASP A 101 10.37 -15.94 -3.37
CA ASP A 101 11.44 -15.60 -4.30
C ASP A 101 10.97 -14.54 -5.32
N GLU A 102 9.71 -14.61 -5.79
CA GLU A 102 9.11 -13.57 -6.65
C GLU A 102 9.10 -12.21 -5.94
N CYS A 103 8.71 -12.19 -4.66
CA CYS A 103 8.70 -10.96 -3.86
C CYS A 103 10.12 -10.45 -3.62
N SER A 104 11.07 -11.35 -3.37
CA SER A 104 12.49 -11.01 -3.19
C SER A 104 13.09 -10.39 -4.45
N GLU A 105 12.80 -10.93 -5.62
CA GLU A 105 13.27 -10.39 -6.90
C GLU A 105 12.71 -8.99 -7.16
N LYS A 106 11.41 -8.80 -6.96
CA LYS A 106 10.76 -7.48 -7.07
C LYS A 106 11.34 -6.45 -6.09
N CYS A 107 11.77 -6.89 -4.92
CA CYS A 107 12.26 -6.03 -3.85
C CYS A 107 13.78 -5.85 -3.84
N MET A 108 14.53 -6.43 -4.79
CA MET A 108 15.99 -6.46 -4.76
C MET A 108 16.65 -5.07 -4.63
N ASN A 109 16.04 -4.04 -5.23
CA ASN A 109 16.51 -2.65 -5.17
C ASN A 109 15.57 -1.72 -4.38
N ALA A 110 14.61 -2.29 -3.67
CA ALA A 110 13.62 -1.52 -2.93
C ALA A 110 14.09 -1.22 -1.51
N ILE A 111 13.63 -0.09 -0.98
CA ILE A 111 13.89 0.38 0.38
C ILE A 111 12.74 -0.04 1.29
N THR A 112 11.51 0.05 0.78
CA THR A 112 10.31 -0.27 1.54
C THR A 112 9.36 -1.17 0.77
N VAL A 113 8.47 -1.81 1.53
CA VAL A 113 7.27 -2.47 1.03
C VAL A 113 6.06 -1.92 1.77
N HIS A 114 5.10 -1.37 1.03
CA HIS A 114 3.81 -0.97 1.58
C HIS A 114 2.89 -2.19 1.69
N LEU A 115 2.38 -2.44 2.89
CA LEU A 115 1.61 -3.63 3.23
C LEU A 115 0.10 -3.43 3.06
N PHE A 116 -0.34 -2.23 2.68
CA PHE A 116 -1.74 -1.89 2.46
C PHE A 116 -2.62 -2.39 3.62
N ASN A 117 -2.42 -1.84 4.82
CA ASN A 117 -3.02 -2.34 6.05
C ASN A 117 -4.54 -2.55 5.98
N ASN A 118 -5.25 -1.75 5.17
CA ASN A 118 -6.68 -1.91 4.88
C ASN A 118 -7.01 -3.22 4.12
N ILE A 119 -6.15 -3.64 3.20
CA ILE A 119 -6.29 -4.90 2.45
C ILE A 119 -6.06 -6.08 3.39
N LEU A 120 -5.00 -6.04 4.21
CA LEU A 120 -4.72 -7.10 5.20
C LEU A 120 -5.87 -7.30 6.20
N VAL A 121 -6.49 -6.21 6.66
CA VAL A 121 -7.68 -6.29 7.52
C VAL A 121 -8.85 -6.96 6.80
N ARG A 122 -9.11 -6.60 5.54
CA ARG A 122 -10.21 -7.19 4.74
C ARG A 122 -9.96 -8.64 4.37
N LEU A 123 -8.70 -9.02 4.18
CA LEU A 123 -8.27 -10.41 4.00
C LEU A 123 -8.68 -11.26 5.21
N GLY A 124 -8.63 -10.69 6.41
CA GLY A 124 -8.83 -11.38 7.68
C GLY A 124 -7.52 -11.79 8.36
N TYR A 125 -6.41 -11.13 8.01
CA TYR A 125 -5.10 -11.37 8.61
C TYR A 125 -5.06 -10.89 10.06
N TRP A 126 -4.77 -11.78 11.00
CA TRP A 126 -4.54 -11.43 12.41
C TRP A 126 -3.12 -10.93 12.59
N LYS A 127 -2.99 -9.67 12.98
CA LYS A 127 -1.71 -8.93 12.98
C LYS A 127 -0.82 -9.20 14.19
N ASP A 128 -1.35 -9.91 15.17
CA ASP A 128 -0.64 -10.48 16.31
C ASP A 128 -0.07 -11.87 15.99
N VAL A 129 -0.36 -12.43 14.81
CA VAL A 129 0.20 -13.71 14.34
C VAL A 129 1.14 -13.45 13.17
N ALA A 130 2.39 -13.89 13.28
CA ALA A 130 3.39 -13.78 12.23
C ALA A 130 2.93 -14.55 10.98
N PRO A 131 3.28 -14.11 9.76
CA PRO A 131 2.95 -14.84 8.55
C PRO A 131 3.67 -16.20 8.54
N PRO A 132 3.26 -17.16 7.69
CA PRO A 132 3.90 -18.47 7.59
C PRO A 132 5.42 -18.39 7.43
N MET A 133 6.13 -19.28 8.12
CA MET A 133 7.59 -19.44 7.98
C MET A 133 7.96 -19.65 6.50
N GLY A 134 9.04 -19.02 6.04
CA GLY A 134 9.43 -19.05 4.64
C GLY A 134 8.70 -18.07 3.73
N SER A 135 7.65 -17.39 4.19
CA SER A 135 7.06 -16.27 3.43
C SER A 135 7.99 -15.06 3.41
N PHE A 136 7.90 -14.24 2.34
CA PHE A 136 8.72 -13.03 2.21
C PHE A 136 8.67 -12.14 3.46
N LEU A 137 7.46 -11.91 3.99
CA LEU A 137 7.30 -11.08 5.17
C LEU A 137 7.87 -11.73 6.43
N TYR A 138 7.72 -13.04 6.59
CA TYR A 138 8.31 -13.76 7.72
C TYR A 138 9.82 -13.60 7.76
N GLU A 139 10.48 -13.81 6.61
CA GLU A 139 11.95 -13.73 6.52
C GLU A 139 12.47 -12.34 6.90
N HIS A 140 11.79 -11.26 6.48
CA HIS A 140 12.18 -9.91 6.86
C HIS A 140 11.95 -9.61 8.34
N LEU A 141 10.83 -10.10 8.91
CA LEU A 141 10.57 -9.99 10.35
C LEU A 141 11.59 -10.78 11.17
N ALA A 142 12.02 -11.94 10.68
CA ALA A 142 13.08 -12.74 11.30
C ALA A 142 14.42 -12.00 11.26
N ALA A 143 14.78 -11.45 10.09
CA ALA A 143 16.04 -10.73 9.89
C ALA A 143 16.19 -9.50 10.80
N CYS A 144 15.10 -8.77 11.06
CA CYS A 144 15.11 -7.62 11.97
C CYS A 144 14.74 -7.96 13.42
N ASN A 145 14.73 -9.25 13.79
CA ASN A 145 14.40 -9.74 15.13
C ASN A 145 13.03 -9.24 15.65
N ALA A 146 12.06 -9.06 14.74
CA ALA A 146 10.72 -8.58 15.05
C ALA A 146 9.71 -9.71 15.32
N LEU A 147 10.08 -10.98 15.15
CA LEU A 147 9.19 -12.11 15.41
C LEU A 147 8.70 -12.16 16.87
N GLY A 148 9.48 -11.62 17.82
CA GLY A 148 9.09 -11.54 19.23
C GLY A 148 7.87 -10.66 19.52
N TYR A 149 7.43 -9.84 18.57
CA TYR A 149 6.20 -9.03 18.70
C TYR A 149 4.92 -9.81 18.37
N PHE A 150 5.04 -11.06 17.91
CA PHE A 150 3.90 -11.88 17.52
C PHE A 150 3.66 -12.99 18.53
N ALA A 151 2.40 -13.30 18.79
CA ALA A 151 1.97 -14.33 19.73
C ALA A 151 2.11 -15.75 19.17
N ALA A 152 2.10 -15.89 17.84
CA ALA A 152 2.18 -17.16 17.12
C ALA A 152 2.64 -16.94 15.68
N THR A 153 2.81 -18.04 14.94
CA THR A 153 3.08 -18.05 13.49
C THR A 153 1.96 -18.80 12.77
N TYR A 154 1.45 -18.25 11.67
CA TYR A 154 0.42 -18.91 10.88
C TYR A 154 0.91 -20.23 10.27
N PRO A 155 0.12 -21.30 10.35
CA PRO A 155 0.28 -22.44 9.46
C PRO A 155 0.09 -22.02 8.00
N GLU A 156 0.90 -22.57 7.09
CA GLU A 156 0.86 -22.23 5.68
C GLU A 156 -0.50 -22.53 5.03
N ASP A 157 -1.06 -23.70 5.33
CA ASP A 157 -2.37 -24.15 4.84
C ASP A 157 -3.50 -23.22 5.32
N VAL A 158 -3.45 -22.74 6.56
CA VAL A 158 -4.42 -21.77 7.07
C VAL A 158 -4.32 -20.46 6.28
N MET A 159 -3.11 -19.94 6.06
CA MET A 159 -2.93 -18.70 5.30
C MET A 159 -3.40 -18.84 3.85
N ARG A 160 -3.11 -19.98 3.22
CA ARG A 160 -3.57 -20.33 1.87
C ARG A 160 -5.10 -20.27 1.79
N HIS A 161 -5.81 -20.92 2.71
CA HIS A 161 -7.27 -20.87 2.75
C HIS A 161 -7.81 -19.46 3.01
N VAL A 162 -7.17 -18.65 3.85
CA VAL A 162 -7.57 -17.25 4.08
C VAL A 162 -7.50 -16.45 2.78
N ILE A 163 -6.39 -16.59 2.03
CA ILE A 163 -6.18 -15.90 0.75
C ILE A 163 -7.15 -16.41 -0.32
N GLU A 164 -7.36 -17.72 -0.43
CA GLU A 164 -8.33 -18.32 -1.36
C GLU A 164 -9.75 -17.84 -1.08
N ASN A 165 -10.17 -17.83 0.19
CA ASN A 165 -11.47 -17.31 0.61
C ASN A 165 -11.63 -15.83 0.29
N PHE A 166 -10.58 -15.03 0.46
CA PHE A 166 -10.58 -13.63 0.05
C PHE A 166 -10.73 -13.47 -1.47
N ARG A 167 -9.94 -14.21 -2.27
CA ARG A 167 -10.02 -14.19 -3.74
C ARG A 167 -11.38 -14.69 -4.24
N PHE A 168 -11.95 -15.70 -3.60
CA PHE A 168 -13.27 -16.22 -3.92
C PHE A 168 -14.38 -15.19 -3.67
N ARG A 169 -14.31 -14.46 -2.54
CA ARG A 169 -15.21 -13.33 -2.23
C ARG A 169 -15.11 -12.21 -3.27
N LEU A 170 -13.90 -11.92 -3.76
CA LEU A 170 -13.69 -10.92 -4.81
C LEU A 170 -14.23 -11.37 -6.18
N ASN A 171 -14.13 -12.67 -6.50
CA ASN A 171 -14.55 -13.23 -7.78
C ASN A 171 -16.07 -13.49 -7.89
N GLY A 172 -16.86 -13.22 -6.83
CA GLY A 172 -18.32 -13.23 -6.88
C GLY A 172 -19.01 -14.57 -7.14
N LYS A 173 -18.26 -15.69 -7.23
CA LYS A 173 -18.81 -17.03 -7.51
C LYS A 173 -19.53 -17.67 -6.31
N ALA A 174 -19.38 -17.11 -5.11
CA ALA A 174 -19.85 -17.73 -3.88
C ALA A 174 -21.32 -17.46 -3.54
N LEU A 175 -21.74 -16.21 -3.62
CA LEU A 175 -22.95 -15.74 -2.95
C LEU A 175 -23.43 -14.49 -3.67
N GLY A 176 -24.75 -14.38 -3.88
CA GLY A 176 -25.44 -13.26 -4.52
C GLY A 176 -25.30 -11.96 -3.72
N ILE A 177 -24.10 -11.40 -3.68
CA ILE A 177 -23.74 -10.28 -2.85
C ILE A 177 -23.39 -9.09 -3.75
N LYS A 178 -24.43 -8.42 -4.23
CA LYS A 178 -24.32 -7.10 -4.88
C LYS A 178 -23.80 -6.00 -3.91
N SER A 179 -23.75 -6.26 -2.59
CA SER A 179 -23.31 -5.28 -1.58
C SER A 179 -21.79 -5.23 -1.38
N ILE A 180 -21.09 -6.36 -1.37
CA ILE A 180 -19.61 -6.44 -1.30
C ILE A 180 -18.98 -5.82 -2.54
N ILE A 181 -19.54 -6.08 -3.73
CA ILE A 181 -19.11 -5.43 -4.98
C ILE A 181 -19.20 -3.90 -4.84
N LYS A 182 -20.22 -3.38 -4.16
CA LYS A 182 -20.40 -1.94 -3.93
C LYS A 182 -19.40 -1.32 -2.94
N GLU A 183 -18.79 -2.12 -2.05
CA GLU A 183 -17.77 -1.70 -1.07
C GLU A 183 -16.31 -1.95 -1.53
N VAL A 184 -16.12 -2.84 -2.51
CA VAL A 184 -14.83 -3.08 -3.21
C VAL A 184 -14.64 -2.10 -4.38
N ILE A 185 -15.72 -1.72 -5.08
CA ILE A 185 -15.71 -0.72 -6.15
C ILE A 185 -15.35 0.72 -5.73
N PRO A 186 -15.56 1.24 -4.51
CA PRO A 186 -15.22 2.62 -4.22
C PRO A 186 -13.70 2.86 -4.19
N SER A 187 -12.89 1.84 -3.90
CA SER A 187 -11.41 1.95 -3.93
C SER A 187 -10.80 1.52 -5.26
N VAL A 188 -11.43 0.62 -6.02
CA VAL A 188 -10.90 0.13 -7.32
C VAL A 188 -11.54 0.86 -8.52
N GLY A 189 -12.85 1.10 -8.48
CA GLY A 189 -13.60 1.73 -9.57
C GLY A 189 -13.52 3.25 -9.62
N ARG A 190 -13.23 3.95 -8.51
CA ARG A 190 -13.02 5.41 -8.52
C ARG A 190 -11.65 5.77 -9.11
N THR A 191 -10.60 5.02 -8.75
CA THR A 191 -9.26 5.18 -9.34
C THR A 191 -9.24 4.85 -10.83
N TYR A 192 -10.14 4.01 -11.34
CA TYR A 192 -10.24 3.82 -12.80
C TYR A 192 -11.06 4.92 -13.51
N ARG A 193 -12.21 5.31 -12.97
CA ARG A 193 -13.12 6.31 -13.59
C ARG A 193 -12.61 7.76 -13.54
N THR A 194 -11.72 8.09 -12.61
CA THR A 194 -11.15 9.44 -12.50
C THR A 194 -9.96 9.67 -13.45
N TYR A 195 -9.31 8.62 -13.92
CA TYR A 195 -8.09 8.70 -14.73
C TYR A 195 -8.28 8.43 -16.22
N TYR A 196 -9.40 7.83 -16.62
CA TYR A 196 -9.85 7.75 -18.02
C TYR A 196 -11.31 8.19 -18.13
N PRO A 197 -11.59 9.51 -18.19
CA PRO A 197 -12.93 9.97 -18.54
C PRO A 197 -13.28 9.48 -19.95
N LYS A 198 -14.51 8.99 -20.14
CA LYS A 198 -15.03 8.74 -21.49
C LYS A 198 -14.93 10.08 -22.25
N GLN A 199 -14.19 10.08 -23.35
CA GLN A 199 -14.28 11.15 -24.34
C GLN A 199 -15.75 11.21 -24.79
N VAL A 200 -16.37 12.37 -24.57
CA VAL A 200 -17.65 12.75 -25.16
C VAL A 200 -17.36 13.44 -26.48
#